data_AF-M6JKC7-F1
#
_entry.id   AF-M6JKC7-F1
#
_cell.length_a   1.000
_cell.length_b   1.000
_cell.length_c   1.000
_cell.angle_alpha   90.00
_cell.angle_beta   90.00
_cell.angle_gamma   90.00
#
_symmetry.space_group_name_H-M   'P 1'
#
loop_
_entity.id
_entity.type
_entity.pdbx_description
1 polymer ?
#
loop_
_entity_poly.entity_id
_entity_poly.type
_entity_poly.pdbx_seq_one_letter_code
_entity_poly.pdbx_strand_id
1 'polypeptide(L)' 'MGNIAGVKRDFKALEKRRLKGLKLRREGMPRSEVARRLGVSRH' A
#
# COMPACT_ATOMS: atom_id res chain seq x y z
N MET A 1 13.56 -0.85 -1.43
CA MET A 1 13.02 -2.07 -2.08
C MET A 1 12.32 -1.65 -3.37
N GLY A 2 13.12 -1.29 -4.38
CA GLY A 2 12.65 -0.88 -5.70
C GLY A 2 12.61 -2.08 -6.64
N ASN A 3 11.65 -2.07 -7.56
CA ASN A 3 11.47 -3.12 -8.57
C ASN A 3 12.81 -3.44 -9.28
N ILE A 4 13.08 -4.72 -9.52
CA ILE A 4 14.18 -5.15 -10.40
C ILE A 4 13.94 -4.48 -11.76
N ALA A 5 14.93 -3.72 -12.25
CA ALA A 5 14.84 -3.04 -13.53
C ALA A 5 14.50 -4.06 -14.63
N GLY A 6 13.39 -3.83 -15.35
CA GLY A 6 12.91 -4.73 -16.41
C GLY A 6 11.64 -5.53 -16.08
N VAL A 7 11.21 -5.62 -14.81
CA VAL A 7 9.94 -6.27 -14.46
C VAL A 7 8.77 -5.31 -14.66
N LYS A 8 7.83 -5.66 -15.55
CA LYS A 8 6.58 -4.91 -15.76
C LYS A 8 5.89 -4.73 -14.41
N ARG A 9 5.76 -3.48 -13.96
CA ARG A 9 5.18 -3.13 -12.67
C ARG A 9 3.73 -3.64 -12.65
N ASP A 10 3.39 -4.51 -11.70
CA ASP A 10 2.01 -5.01 -11.59
C ASP A 10 1.12 -3.90 -11.01
N PHE A 11 0.62 -3.05 -11.89
CA PHE A 11 -0.22 -1.90 -11.53
C PHE A 11 -1.52 -2.36 -10.86
N LYS A 12 -2.04 -3.53 -11.22
CA LYS A 12 -3.26 -4.10 -10.62
C LYS A 12 -3.06 -4.46 -9.15
N ALA A 13 -1.95 -5.13 -8.79
CA ALA A 13 -1.60 -5.42 -7.40
C ALA A 13 -1.21 -4.17 -6.62
N LEU A 14 -0.63 -3.16 -7.29
CA LEU A 14 -0.37 -1.86 -6.66
C LEU A 14 -1.67 -1.12 -6.32
N GLU A 15 -2.61 -1.09 -7.25
CA GLU A 15 -3.91 -0.45 -7.09
C GLU A 15 -4.74 -1.13 -6.00
N LYS A 16 -4.79 -2.47 -5.99
CA LYS A 16 -5.43 -3.24 -4.90
C LYS A 16 -4.88 -2.87 -3.52
N ARG A 17 -3.55 -2.71 -3.39
CA ARG A 17 -2.92 -2.29 -2.13
C ARG A 17 -3.29 -0.85 -1.76
N ARG A 18 -3.33 0.06 -2.73
CA ARG A 18 -3.77 1.45 -2.52
C ARG A 18 -5.24 1.53 -2.06
N LEU A 19 -6.14 0.80 -2.71
CA LEU A 19 -7.57 0.77 -2.35
C LEU A 19 -7.77 0.22 -0.93
N LYS A 20 -7.06 -0.85 -0.55
CA LYS A 20 -7.10 -1.36 0.83
C LYS A 20 -6.68 -0.31 1.85
N GLY A 21 -5.61 0.45 1.58
CA GLY A 21 -5.17 1.52 2.48
C GLY A 21 -6.11 2.72 2.54
N LEU A 22 -6.74 3.07 1.41
CA LEU A 22 -7.77 4.11 1.38
C LEU A 22 -9.00 3.71 2.20
N LYS A 23 -9.44 2.44 2.09
CA LYS A 23 -10.57 1.92 2.87
C LYS A 23 -10.31 2.04 4.38
N LEU A 24 -9.16 1.53 4.84
CA LEU A 24 -8.77 1.60 6.25
C LEU A 24 -8.67 3.04 6.75
N ARG A 25 -8.12 3.95 5.92
CA ARG A 25 -8.04 5.37 6.26
C ARG A 25 -9.43 6.03 6.33
N ARG A 26 -10.36 5.64 5.46
CA ARG A 26 -11.74 6.11 5.46
C ARG A 26 -12.53 5.63 6.70
N GLU A 27 -12.15 4.47 7.25
CA GLU A 27 -12.67 3.96 8.53
C GLU A 27 -12.10 4.70 9.76
N GLY A 28 -11.30 5.76 9.56
CA GLY A 28 -10.74 6.58 10.63
C GLY A 28 -9.44 6.02 11.24
N MET A 29 -8.89 4.95 10.67
CA MET A 29 -7.68 4.31 11.20
C MET A 29 -6.45 5.23 11.03
N PRO A 30 -5.62 5.39 12.08
CA PRO A 30 -4.43 6.21 12.01
C PRO A 30 -3.41 5.66 11.01
N ARG A 31 -2.69 6.55 10.34
CA ARG A 31 -1.72 6.24 9.26
C ARG A 31 -0.70 5.17 9.65
N SER A 32 -0.26 5.17 10.92
CA SER A 32 0.67 4.17 11.48
C SER A 32 0.08 2.76 11.46
N GLU A 33 -1.20 2.64 11.81
CA GLU A 33 -1.87 1.36 11.94
C GLU A 33 -2.26 0.80 10.58
N VAL A 34 -2.67 1.69 9.66
CA VAL A 34 -2.82 1.34 8.23
C VAL A 34 -1.49 0.83 7.66
N ALA A 35 -0.37 1.48 7.96
CA ALA A 35 0.96 1.08 7.49
C ALA A 35 1.37 -0.30 8.03
N ARG A 36 1.17 -0.55 9.33
CA ARG A 36 1.40 -1.87 9.96
C ARG A 36 0.54 -2.96 9.33
N ARG A 37 -0.75 -2.70 9.12
CA ARG A 37 -1.70 -3.69 8.57
C ARG A 37 -1.44 -4.03 7.11
N LEU A 38 -0.84 -3.11 6.35
CA LEU A 38 -0.47 -3.31 4.95
C LEU A 38 1.00 -3.72 4.75
N GLY A 39 1.80 -3.79 5.81
CA GLY A 39 3.23 -4.09 5.71
C GLY A 39 4.01 -3.06 4.88
N VAL A 40 3.59 -1.79 4.90
CA VAL A 40 4.24 -0.71 4.14
C VAL A 40 4.95 0.26 5.08
N SER A 41 6.06 0.84 4.62
CA SER A 41 6.75 1.88 5.38
C SER A 41 5.93 3.17 5.43
N ARG A 42 5.92 3.84 6.59
CA ARG A 42 5.22 5.10 6.84
C ARG A 42 6.09 6.28 6.37
N HIS A 43 6.42 6.34 5.09
CA HIS A 43 7.08 7.51 4.49
C HIS A 43 6.07 8.60 4.14
#